data_AF-A0A3E0PRG7-F1
#
_entry.id   AF-A0A3E0PRG7-F1
#
_cell.length_a   1.000
_cell.length_b   1.000
_cell.length_c   1.000
_cell.angle_alpha   90.00
_cell.angle_beta   90.00
_cell.angle_gamma   90.00
#
_symmetry.space_group_name_H-M   'P 1'
#
loop_
_entity.id
_entity.type
_entity.pdbx_description
1 polymer ?
#
loop_
_entity_poly.entity_id
_entity_poly.type
_entity_poly.pdbx_seq_one_letter_code
_entity_poly.pdbx_strand_id
1 'polypeptide(L)'
;MAETSIPKLRQEWERLRLKYGVADSPPELEGLLRNQRRRQANLRDLRDRLRRIQREIDVLETEVAGVEKTLRYFLNDVIHRIRLEHGPSWSPDPVLGFRVWQLEENGLHGYRQHWKHRSLTALCGSSNDQEDVPHTEGQCSSPPCGIYAAKEIGEILDAHSAIAVERIAVGLVAMTGKVVEHERGYRAKEVTVLSLALLREGQLHLTDDPDEVELLFQGIGLSGEWNTASNLAGGKPLARIIEYMNQQREEKTKWISESPREL
;
A
#
# COMPACT_ATOMS: atom_id res chain seq x y z
N MET A 1 3.62 -73.93 6.41
CA MET A 1 2.78 -74.61 5.40
C MET A 1 2.40 -73.55 4.38
N ALA A 2 2.79 -73.71 3.11
CA ALA A 2 2.44 -72.74 2.08
C ALA A 2 0.92 -72.75 1.87
N GLU A 3 0.26 -71.60 2.01
CA GLU A 3 -1.17 -71.45 1.73
C GLU A 3 -1.45 -71.79 0.27
N THR A 4 -2.06 -72.95 0.02
CA THR A 4 -2.48 -73.34 -1.33
C THR A 4 -3.55 -72.37 -1.79
N SER A 5 -3.26 -71.58 -2.83
CA SER A 5 -4.19 -70.56 -3.29
C SER A 5 -5.53 -71.17 -3.75
N ILE A 6 -6.64 -70.50 -3.44
CA ILE A 6 -7.99 -70.92 -3.81
C ILE A 6 -8.12 -71.28 -5.31
N PRO A 7 -7.49 -70.58 -6.27
CA PRO A 7 -7.49 -70.98 -7.67
C PRO A 7 -6.87 -72.36 -7.93
N LYS A 8 -5.76 -72.70 -7.25
CA LYS A 8 -5.11 -74.01 -7.37
C LYS A 8 -5.98 -75.12 -6.79
N LEU A 9 -6.61 -74.88 -5.63
CA LEU A 9 -7.56 -75.81 -5.03
C LEU A 9 -8.79 -76.05 -5.91
N ARG A 10 -9.30 -74.99 -6.57
CA ARG A 10 -10.41 -75.10 -7.52
C ARG A 10 -10.02 -75.92 -8.76
N GLN A 11 -8.84 -75.67 -9.32
CA GLN A 11 -8.33 -76.41 -10.48
C GLN A 11 -8.11 -77.89 -10.16
N GLU A 12 -7.58 -78.18 -8.97
CA GLU A 12 -7.39 -79.56 -8.51
C GLU A 12 -8.74 -80.26 -8.26
N TRP A 13 -9.71 -79.59 -7.64
CA TRP A 13 -11.04 -80.13 -7.44
C TRP A 13 -11.73 -80.46 -8.77
N GLU A 14 -11.67 -79.57 -9.77
CA GLU A 14 -12.27 -79.83 -11.10
C GLU A 14 -11.58 -81.01 -11.79
N ARG A 15 -10.25 -81.11 -11.67
CA ARG A 15 -9.47 -82.25 -12.19
C ARG A 15 -9.91 -83.55 -11.56
N LEU A 16 -10.06 -83.59 -10.24
CA LEU A 16 -10.50 -84.78 -9.50
C LEU A 16 -11.95 -85.13 -9.84
N ARG A 17 -12.84 -84.14 -9.92
CA ARG A 17 -14.24 -84.33 -10.31
C ARG A 17 -14.37 -85.02 -11.67
N LEU A 18 -13.65 -84.53 -12.68
CA LEU A 18 -13.62 -85.11 -14.03
C LEU A 18 -13.00 -86.51 -14.03
N LYS A 19 -11.90 -86.73 -13.30
CA LYS A 19 -11.20 -88.01 -13.24
C LYS A 19 -12.03 -89.12 -12.59
N TYR A 20 -12.79 -88.79 -11.54
CA TYR A 20 -13.56 -89.76 -10.76
C TYR A 20 -15.06 -89.78 -11.08
N GLY A 21 -15.51 -89.06 -12.12
CA GLY A 21 -16.90 -89.11 -12.59
C GLY A 21 -17.92 -88.57 -11.60
N VAL A 22 -17.54 -87.63 -10.72
CA VAL A 22 -18.44 -87.04 -9.73
C VAL A 22 -19.36 -86.04 -10.43
N ALA A 23 -20.64 -86.39 -10.57
CA ALA A 23 -21.60 -85.61 -11.35
C ALA A 23 -21.87 -84.21 -10.74
N ASP A 24 -22.05 -84.13 -9.42
CA ASP A 24 -22.58 -82.94 -8.76
C ASP A 24 -21.59 -82.27 -7.80
N SER A 25 -21.68 -80.94 -7.72
CA SER A 25 -20.93 -80.17 -6.73
C SER A 25 -21.64 -80.22 -5.37
N PRO A 26 -20.91 -80.27 -4.24
CA PRO A 26 -21.54 -80.14 -2.92
C PRO A 26 -22.35 -78.84 -2.83
N PRO A 27 -23.62 -78.87 -2.38
CA PRO A 27 -24.47 -77.68 -2.28
C PRO A 27 -23.85 -76.54 -1.46
N GLU A 28 -23.05 -76.87 -0.43
CA GLU A 28 -22.33 -75.92 0.41
C GLU A 28 -21.26 -75.17 -0.38
N LEU A 29 -20.51 -75.89 -1.24
CA LEU A 29 -19.50 -75.30 -2.11
C LEU A 29 -20.16 -74.36 -3.12
N GLU A 30 -21.27 -74.76 -3.73
CA GLU A 30 -22.00 -73.88 -4.64
C GLU A 30 -22.53 -72.62 -3.95
N GLY A 31 -23.04 -72.76 -2.73
CA GLY A 31 -23.48 -71.63 -1.89
C GLY A 31 -22.35 -70.64 -1.62
N LEU A 32 -21.17 -71.15 -1.25
CA LEU A 32 -19.97 -70.33 -1.05
C LEU A 32 -19.50 -69.65 -2.34
N LEU A 33 -19.52 -70.35 -3.47
CA LEU A 33 -19.16 -69.78 -4.79
C LEU A 33 -20.14 -68.70 -5.25
N ARG A 34 -21.45 -68.89 -5.03
CA ARG A 34 -22.48 -67.86 -5.29
C ARG A 34 -22.26 -66.64 -4.40
N ASN A 35 -22.03 -66.83 -3.11
CA ASN A 35 -21.73 -65.75 -2.17
C ASN A 35 -20.44 -65.00 -2.51
N GLN A 36 -19.38 -65.70 -2.89
CA GLN A 36 -18.12 -65.10 -3.33
C GLN A 36 -18.34 -64.24 -4.58
N ARG A 37 -19.05 -64.76 -5.59
CA ARG A 37 -19.39 -64.01 -6.81
C ARG A 37 -20.22 -62.76 -6.50
N ARG A 38 -21.24 -62.88 -5.64
CA ARG A 38 -22.07 -61.74 -5.20
C ARG A 38 -21.23 -60.68 -4.49
N ARG A 39 -20.38 -61.07 -3.55
CA ARG A 39 -19.50 -60.13 -2.82
C ARG A 39 -18.48 -59.47 -3.75
N GLN A 40 -17.90 -60.21 -4.70
CA GLN A 40 -17.01 -59.64 -5.71
C GLN A 40 -17.72 -58.64 -6.63
N ALA A 41 -18.96 -58.92 -7.02
CA ALA A 41 -19.77 -57.98 -7.80
C ALA A 41 -20.08 -56.70 -7.01
N ASN A 42 -20.52 -56.83 -5.75
CA ASN A 42 -20.75 -55.68 -4.87
C ASN A 42 -19.48 -54.84 -4.65
N LEU A 43 -18.34 -55.50 -4.48
CA LEU A 43 -17.07 -54.81 -4.29
C LEU A 43 -16.64 -54.04 -5.55
N ARG A 44 -16.91 -54.57 -6.75
CA ARG A 44 -16.72 -53.83 -8.01
C ARG A 44 -17.65 -52.62 -8.09
N ASP A 45 -18.94 -52.79 -7.79
CA ASP A 45 -19.91 -51.68 -7.79
C ASP A 45 -19.49 -50.57 -6.81
N LEU A 46 -19.07 -50.92 -5.60
CA LEU A 46 -18.58 -49.94 -4.62
C LEU A 46 -17.32 -49.21 -5.11
N ARG A 47 -16.38 -49.90 -5.76
CA ARG A 47 -15.20 -49.26 -6.38
C ARG A 47 -15.60 -48.33 -7.51
N ASP A 48 -16.61 -48.68 -8.29
CA ASP A 48 -17.12 -47.84 -9.38
C ASP A 48 -17.79 -46.57 -8.83
N ARG A 49 -18.55 -46.70 -7.75
CA ARG A 49 -19.14 -45.55 -7.03
C ARG A 49 -18.08 -44.63 -6.46
N LEU A 50 -17.05 -45.18 -5.78
CA LEU A 50 -15.94 -44.37 -5.27
C LEU A 50 -15.23 -43.60 -6.39
N ARG A 51 -15.01 -44.24 -7.55
CA ARG A 51 -14.42 -43.56 -8.72
C ARG A 51 -15.33 -42.48 -9.32
N ARG A 52 -16.65 -42.55 -9.13
CA ARG A 52 -17.57 -41.47 -9.56
C ARG A 52 -17.53 -40.31 -8.58
N ILE A 53 -17.64 -40.60 -7.29
CA ILE A 53 -17.56 -39.60 -6.21
C ILE A 53 -16.23 -38.83 -6.30
N GLN A 54 -15.11 -39.52 -6.50
CA GLN A 54 -13.82 -38.84 -6.63
C GLN A 54 -13.80 -37.88 -7.82
N ARG A 55 -14.35 -38.29 -8.97
CA ARG A 55 -14.44 -37.41 -10.14
C ARG A 55 -15.33 -36.19 -9.88
N GLU A 56 -16.43 -36.35 -9.15
CA GLU A 56 -17.28 -35.23 -8.75
C GLU A 56 -16.55 -34.27 -7.80
N ILE A 57 -15.76 -34.80 -6.85
CA ILE A 57 -14.91 -33.98 -5.97
C ILE A 57 -13.91 -33.17 -6.81
N ASP A 58 -13.17 -33.81 -7.71
CA ASP A 58 -12.15 -33.14 -8.54
C ASP A 58 -12.76 -32.02 -9.41
N VAL A 59 -13.98 -32.24 -9.92
CA VAL A 59 -14.74 -31.22 -10.67
C VAL A 59 -15.12 -30.06 -9.76
N LEU A 60 -15.69 -30.33 -8.59
CA LEU A 60 -16.10 -29.29 -7.63
C LEU A 60 -14.91 -28.48 -7.13
N GLU A 61 -13.76 -29.10 -6.88
CA GLU A 61 -12.53 -28.39 -6.49
C GLU A 61 -12.09 -27.40 -7.59
N THR A 62 -12.19 -27.80 -8.85
CA THR A 62 -11.89 -26.93 -9.99
C THR A 62 -12.89 -25.77 -10.10
N GLU A 63 -14.18 -26.04 -9.90
CA GLU A 63 -15.23 -25.02 -9.89
C GLU A 63 -15.02 -24.01 -8.77
N VAL A 64 -14.76 -24.46 -7.53
CA VAL A 64 -14.47 -23.61 -6.38
C VAL A 64 -13.26 -22.71 -6.66
N ALA A 65 -12.16 -23.26 -7.17
CA ALA A 65 -10.99 -22.47 -7.53
C ALA A 65 -11.31 -21.41 -8.60
N GLY A 66 -12.19 -21.73 -9.57
CA GLY A 66 -12.67 -20.77 -10.56
C GLY A 66 -13.50 -19.63 -9.95
N VAL A 67 -14.38 -19.95 -9.01
CA VAL A 67 -15.17 -18.94 -8.27
C VAL A 67 -14.25 -18.06 -7.42
N GLU A 68 -13.28 -18.62 -6.71
CA GLU A 68 -12.33 -17.84 -5.91
C GLU A 68 -11.53 -16.84 -6.74
N LYS A 69 -11.07 -17.26 -7.93
CA LYS A 69 -10.37 -16.37 -8.86
C LYS A 69 -11.26 -15.22 -9.31
N THR A 70 -12.51 -15.52 -9.64
CA THR A 70 -13.50 -14.52 -10.07
C THR A 70 -13.83 -13.56 -8.92
N LEU A 71 -14.06 -14.08 -7.71
CA LEU A 71 -14.31 -13.29 -6.51
C LEU A 71 -13.14 -12.35 -6.21
N ARG A 72 -11.90 -12.83 -6.30
CA ARG A 72 -10.70 -12.00 -6.10
C ARG A 72 -10.64 -10.84 -7.09
N TYR A 73 -10.93 -11.09 -8.36
CA TYR A 73 -10.99 -10.04 -9.37
C TYR A 73 -12.04 -8.98 -9.03
N PHE A 74 -13.27 -9.41 -8.73
CA PHE A 74 -14.36 -8.50 -8.36
C PHE A 74 -14.07 -7.71 -7.08
N LEU A 75 -13.52 -8.35 -6.05
CA LEU A 75 -13.17 -7.66 -4.80
C LEU A 75 -12.10 -6.61 -5.03
N ASN A 76 -11.07 -6.90 -5.83
CA ASN A 76 -10.04 -5.91 -6.18
C ASN A 76 -10.64 -4.70 -6.92
N ASP A 77 -11.54 -4.94 -7.88
CA ASP A 77 -12.23 -3.89 -8.62
C ASP A 77 -13.15 -3.04 -7.73
N VAL A 78 -13.89 -3.67 -6.81
CA VAL A 78 -14.73 -2.96 -5.83
C VAL A 78 -13.86 -2.14 -4.86
N ILE A 79 -12.77 -2.70 -4.33
CA ILE A 79 -11.82 -1.97 -3.47
C ILE A 79 -11.24 -0.77 -4.23
N HIS A 80 -10.87 -0.95 -5.49
CA HIS A 80 -10.33 0.13 -6.32
C HIS A 80 -11.35 1.26 -6.51
N ARG A 81 -12.61 0.92 -6.85
CA ARG A 81 -13.70 1.91 -6.96
C ARG A 81 -13.99 2.61 -5.64
N ILE A 82 -14.06 1.89 -4.52
CA ILE A 82 -14.25 2.49 -3.20
C ILE A 82 -13.09 3.43 -2.87
N ARG A 83 -11.84 3.09 -3.24
CA ARG A 83 -10.70 4.00 -3.08
C ARG A 83 -10.83 5.26 -3.95
N LEU A 84 -11.34 5.13 -5.17
CA LEU A 84 -11.60 6.28 -6.05
C LEU A 84 -12.77 7.16 -5.55
N GLU A 85 -13.85 6.55 -5.07
CA GLU A 85 -15.09 7.25 -4.70
C GLU A 85 -15.11 7.75 -3.24
N HIS A 86 -14.48 7.01 -2.34
CA HIS A 86 -14.58 7.17 -0.89
C HIS A 86 -13.22 7.08 -0.17
N GLY A 87 -12.11 6.92 -0.92
CA GLY A 87 -10.78 6.96 -0.34
C GLY A 87 -10.56 8.27 0.42
N PRO A 88 -9.75 8.26 1.49
CA PRO A 88 -9.62 9.41 2.37
C PRO A 88 -9.03 10.60 1.62
N SER A 89 -9.87 11.58 1.28
CA SER A 89 -9.53 12.86 0.65
C SER A 89 -8.33 12.79 -0.31
N TRP A 90 -8.40 11.88 -1.28
CA TRP A 90 -7.48 11.89 -2.41
C TRP A 90 -7.87 13.07 -3.30
N SER A 91 -7.25 14.22 -3.07
CA SER A 91 -7.38 15.32 -4.02
C SER A 91 -6.56 14.94 -5.26
N PRO A 92 -7.17 14.83 -6.46
CA PRO A 92 -6.41 14.59 -7.69
C PRO A 92 -5.44 15.75 -7.97
N ASP A 93 -5.77 16.93 -7.45
CA ASP A 93 -4.97 18.14 -7.51
C ASP A 93 -4.23 18.34 -6.18
N PRO A 94 -2.91 18.61 -6.15
CA PRO A 94 -2.18 18.78 -4.90
C PRO A 94 -2.74 19.94 -4.06
N VAL A 95 -2.97 19.70 -2.77
CA VAL A 95 -3.37 20.76 -1.83
C VAL A 95 -2.14 21.59 -1.48
N LEU A 96 -2.19 22.89 -1.73
CA LEU A 96 -1.08 23.79 -1.41
C LEU A 96 -1.14 24.23 0.05
N GLY A 97 0.01 24.21 0.71
CA GLY A 97 0.18 24.74 2.06
C GLY A 97 1.56 25.34 2.27
N PHE A 98 1.74 26.03 3.39
CA PHE A 98 3.02 26.58 3.79
C PHE A 98 3.67 25.71 4.86
N ARG A 99 5.00 25.64 4.86
CA ARG A 99 5.76 24.93 5.89
C ARG A 99 7.03 25.71 6.23
N VAL A 100 7.49 25.54 7.46
CA VAL A 100 8.76 26.09 7.94
C VAL A 100 9.69 24.97 8.38
N TRP A 101 10.98 25.21 8.17
CA TRP A 101 12.08 24.40 8.67
C TRP A 101 13.06 25.28 9.42
N GLN A 102 13.70 24.69 10.42
CA GLN A 102 14.86 25.28 11.06
C GLN A 102 16.08 25.05 10.16
N LEU A 103 16.87 26.11 9.95
CA LEU A 103 18.11 26.03 9.21
C LEU A 103 19.26 25.71 10.18
N GLU A 104 19.84 24.52 10.05
CA GLU A 104 21.01 24.08 10.81
C GLU A 104 22.23 23.91 9.89
N GLU A 105 23.41 23.67 10.47
CA GLU A 105 24.67 23.54 9.71
C GLU A 105 24.65 22.40 8.68
N ASN A 106 23.84 21.37 8.93
CA ASN A 106 23.78 20.16 8.12
C ASN A 106 22.51 20.05 7.24
N GLY A 107 21.68 21.10 7.17
CA GLY A 107 20.49 21.12 6.31
C GLY A 107 19.23 21.69 6.95
N LEU A 108 18.08 21.30 6.39
CA LEU A 108 16.76 21.79 6.77
C LEU A 108 16.03 20.80 7.67
N HIS A 109 15.67 21.23 8.86
CA HIS A 109 15.02 20.38 9.86
C HIS A 109 13.56 20.76 10.07
N GLY A 110 12.68 19.76 9.92
CA GLY A 110 11.33 19.85 10.47
C GLY A 110 11.34 19.54 11.96
N TYR A 111 10.15 19.32 12.53
CA TYR A 111 10.04 18.89 13.93
C TYR A 111 10.77 17.56 14.17
N ARG A 112 11.96 17.63 14.79
CA ARG A 112 12.84 16.50 15.16
C ARG A 112 13.33 15.61 14.01
N GLN A 113 13.21 16.06 12.76
CA GLN A 113 13.61 15.27 11.60
C GLN A 113 14.32 16.14 10.56
N HIS A 114 15.53 15.71 10.20
CA HIS A 114 16.25 16.25 9.05
C HIS A 114 15.56 15.83 7.75
N TRP A 115 15.29 16.81 6.88
CA TRP A 115 14.81 16.56 5.53
C TRP A 115 15.99 16.58 4.57
N LYS A 116 16.27 15.44 3.93
CA LYS A 116 17.39 15.28 2.99
C LYS A 116 17.02 15.56 1.54
N HIS A 117 15.72 15.64 1.27
CA HIS A 117 15.13 15.77 -0.05
C HIS A 117 14.00 16.79 0.03
N ARG A 118 13.69 17.42 -1.11
CA ARG A 118 12.54 18.32 -1.23
C ARG A 118 11.20 17.60 -1.11
N SER A 119 11.19 16.27 -1.14
CA SER A 119 10.01 15.44 -0.95
C SER A 119 10.11 14.59 0.32
N LEU A 120 9.00 14.44 1.03
CA LEU A 120 8.89 13.57 2.20
C LEU A 120 7.57 12.79 2.20
N THR A 121 7.66 11.53 2.58
CA THR A 121 6.50 10.67 2.86
C THR A 121 6.38 10.44 4.36
N ALA A 122 5.22 10.75 4.92
CA ALA A 122 4.89 10.53 6.31
C ALA A 122 4.72 9.04 6.60
N LEU A 123 5.31 8.59 7.71
CA LEU A 123 5.10 7.26 8.27
C LEU A 123 4.54 7.38 9.68
N CYS A 124 3.73 6.41 10.09
CA CYS A 124 3.27 6.33 11.47
C CYS A 124 4.14 5.35 12.24
N GLY A 125 4.84 5.82 13.29
CA GLY A 125 5.65 4.94 14.15
C GLY A 125 4.83 4.03 15.09
N SER A 126 3.53 4.27 15.23
CA SER A 126 2.65 3.57 16.18
C SER A 126 1.74 2.52 15.53
N SER A 127 1.58 2.55 14.21
CA SER A 127 0.66 1.69 13.48
C SER A 127 1.42 0.86 12.45
N ASN A 128 1.04 -0.41 12.31
CA ASN A 128 1.50 -1.23 11.19
C ASN A 128 0.77 -0.85 9.89
N ASP A 129 -0.33 -0.11 9.97
CA ASP A 129 -1.04 0.42 8.82
C ASP A 129 -0.40 1.74 8.38
N GLN A 130 0.38 1.66 7.30
CA GLN A 130 1.01 2.80 6.65
C GLN A 130 0.17 3.37 5.51
N GLU A 131 -0.88 2.66 5.08
CA GLU A 131 -1.75 3.09 3.97
C GLU A 131 -2.69 4.22 4.42
N ASP A 132 -3.14 4.21 5.67
CA ASP A 132 -4.10 5.20 6.20
C ASP A 132 -3.48 6.45 6.84
N VAL A 133 -2.19 6.70 6.64
CA VAL A 133 -1.50 7.89 7.16
C VAL A 133 -1.83 9.12 6.30
N PRO A 134 -2.13 10.30 6.88
CA PRO A 134 -2.32 10.56 8.31
C PRO A 134 -3.64 10.02 8.84
N HIS A 135 -3.59 9.39 10.02
CA HIS A 135 -4.80 8.92 10.69
C HIS A 135 -5.69 10.12 11.08
N THR A 136 -6.94 10.07 10.62
CA THR A 136 -7.94 11.14 10.80
C THR A 136 -8.32 11.30 12.26
N GLU A 137 -8.48 10.18 12.98
CA GLU A 137 -8.95 10.14 14.36
C GLU A 137 -7.86 10.43 15.42
N GLY A 138 -6.64 10.78 15.00
CA GLY A 138 -5.56 11.11 15.94
C GLY A 138 -5.13 9.94 16.84
N GLN A 139 -5.47 8.69 16.48
CA GLN A 139 -5.14 7.47 17.22
C GLN A 139 -3.63 7.16 17.28
N CYS A 140 -2.81 7.91 16.55
CA CYS A 140 -1.35 7.84 16.60
C CYS A 140 -0.77 8.58 17.81
N SER A 141 0.44 8.19 18.25
CA SER A 141 1.16 8.88 19.33
C SER A 141 1.37 10.36 19.03
N SER A 142 1.58 11.18 20.08
CA SER A 142 1.98 12.60 19.90
C SER A 142 3.46 12.72 19.52
N PRO A 143 3.84 13.49 18.48
CA PRO A 143 2.98 14.31 17.62
C PRO A 143 2.19 13.47 16.60
N PRO A 144 0.98 13.94 16.21
CA PRO A 144 0.13 13.21 15.27
C PRO A 144 0.87 12.94 13.95
N CYS A 145 0.66 11.75 13.38
CA CYS A 145 1.26 11.36 12.11
C CYS A 145 0.75 12.24 10.96
N GLY A 146 1.57 12.35 9.92
CA GLY A 146 1.35 13.24 8.78
C GLY A 146 2.33 14.41 8.76
N ILE A 147 2.59 14.92 7.57
CA ILE A 147 3.38 16.13 7.38
C ILE A 147 2.44 17.32 7.45
N TYR A 148 2.66 18.19 8.43
CA TYR A 148 1.87 19.41 8.63
C TYR A 148 2.27 20.53 7.67
N ALA A 149 1.28 21.24 7.13
CA ALA A 149 1.45 22.53 6.48
C ALA A 149 0.31 23.47 6.92
N ALA A 150 0.57 24.76 7.08
CA ALA A 150 -0.50 25.72 7.38
C ALA A 150 -1.20 26.19 6.12
N LYS A 151 -2.43 26.70 6.28
CA LYS A 151 -3.21 27.30 5.19
C LYS A 151 -2.63 28.64 4.78
N GLU A 152 -2.22 29.42 5.78
CA GLU A 152 -1.76 30.79 5.61
C GLU A 152 -0.33 30.95 6.16
N ILE A 153 0.49 31.69 5.42
CA ILE A 153 1.89 31.92 5.81
C ILE A 153 2.02 32.69 7.13
N GLY A 154 1.07 33.60 7.39
CA GLY A 154 1.02 34.37 8.63
C GLY A 154 0.92 33.49 9.87
N GLU A 155 0.11 32.42 9.83
CA GLU A 155 -0.08 31.51 10.96
C GLU A 155 1.22 30.79 11.36
N ILE A 156 2.08 30.48 10.38
CA ILE A 156 3.37 29.86 10.63
C ILE A 156 4.37 30.87 11.18
N LEU A 157 4.45 32.04 10.54
CA LEU A 157 5.41 33.06 10.95
C LEU A 157 5.09 33.60 12.34
N ASP A 158 3.82 33.78 12.69
CA ASP A 158 3.39 34.19 14.02
C ASP A 158 3.78 33.15 15.07
N ALA A 159 3.56 31.86 14.78
CA ALA A 159 3.97 30.76 15.67
C ALA A 159 5.49 30.66 15.86
N HIS A 160 6.29 31.11 14.89
CA HIS A 160 7.76 31.03 14.91
C HIS A 160 8.44 32.36 15.28
N SER A 161 7.72 33.48 15.27
CA SER A 161 8.23 34.81 15.62
C SER A 161 8.71 34.94 17.08
N ALA A 162 8.29 34.01 17.95
CA ALA A 162 8.77 33.89 19.33
C ALA A 162 10.18 33.26 19.44
N ILE A 163 10.69 32.65 18.36
CA ILE A 163 12.02 32.02 18.27
C ILE A 163 12.89 32.93 17.39
N ALA A 164 14.13 33.19 17.78
CA ALA A 164 15.05 34.08 17.04
C ALA A 164 15.09 33.72 15.54
N VAL A 165 14.50 34.59 14.71
CA VAL A 165 14.15 34.35 13.29
C VAL A 165 15.37 34.46 12.36
N GLU A 166 16.57 34.28 12.88
CA GLU A 166 17.80 34.54 12.13
C GLU A 166 18.20 33.39 11.19
N ARG A 167 17.61 32.20 11.36
CA ARG A 167 17.95 30.98 10.60
C ARG A 167 16.70 30.13 10.33
N ILE A 168 15.89 30.55 9.36
CA ILE A 168 14.65 29.87 9.01
C ILE A 168 14.54 29.62 7.51
N ALA A 169 13.80 28.56 7.16
CA ALA A 169 13.36 28.29 5.80
C ALA A 169 11.84 28.24 5.77
N VAL A 170 11.21 28.95 4.84
CA VAL A 170 9.77 28.89 4.59
C VAL A 170 9.57 28.37 3.18
N GLY A 171 8.61 27.49 2.98
CA GLY A 171 8.36 26.91 1.67
C GLY A 171 6.88 26.72 1.40
N LEU A 172 6.55 26.87 0.12
CA LEU A 172 5.28 26.44 -0.45
C LEU A 172 5.39 24.94 -0.77
N VAL A 173 4.42 24.17 -0.34
CA VAL A 173 4.43 22.72 -0.52
C VAL A 173 3.18 22.22 -1.22
N ALA A 174 3.36 21.25 -2.10
CA ALA A 174 2.29 20.44 -2.68
C ALA A 174 2.06 19.22 -1.79
N MET A 175 0.83 19.07 -1.30
CA MET A 175 0.40 17.98 -0.44
C MET A 175 -0.45 16.99 -1.22
N THR A 176 -0.06 15.72 -1.20
CA THR A 176 -0.66 14.63 -2.00
C THR A 176 -0.84 13.36 -1.18
N GLY A 177 -1.47 12.35 -1.79
CA GLY A 177 -1.97 11.17 -1.11
C GLY A 177 -3.18 11.53 -0.24
N LYS A 178 -3.28 10.91 0.95
CA LYS A 178 -4.30 11.30 1.93
C LYS A 178 -3.97 12.65 2.53
N VAL A 179 -4.88 13.62 2.40
CA VAL A 179 -4.77 14.94 3.02
C VAL A 179 -5.94 15.16 3.98
N VAL A 180 -5.64 15.40 5.26
CA VAL A 180 -6.63 15.69 6.29
C VAL A 180 -6.54 17.18 6.64
N GLU A 181 -7.64 17.90 6.39
CA GLU A 181 -7.78 19.30 6.77
C GLU A 181 -8.03 19.46 8.27
N HIS A 182 -7.43 20.49 8.84
CA HIS A 182 -7.62 20.97 10.20
C HIS A 182 -7.94 22.46 10.19
N GLU A 183 -8.25 23.03 11.36
CA GLU A 183 -8.61 24.45 11.50
C GLU A 183 -7.54 25.38 10.88
N ARG A 184 -6.26 25.16 11.21
CA ARG A 184 -5.12 26.03 10.83
C ARG A 184 -4.21 25.47 9.73
N GLY A 185 -4.56 24.32 9.15
CA GLY A 185 -3.63 23.63 8.28
C GLY A 185 -4.13 22.32 7.74
N TYR A 186 -3.19 21.57 7.19
CA TYR A 186 -3.38 20.26 6.61
C TYR A 186 -2.34 19.30 7.19
N ARG A 187 -2.69 18.02 7.23
CA ARG A 187 -1.72 16.93 7.39
C ARG A 187 -1.80 16.07 6.14
N ALA A 188 -0.66 15.73 5.55
CA ALA A 188 -0.63 14.87 4.38
C ALA A 188 0.28 13.66 4.53
N LYS A 189 0.01 12.66 3.69
CA LYS A 189 0.89 11.50 3.50
C LYS A 189 2.16 11.93 2.78
N GLU A 190 2.04 12.68 1.70
CA GLU A 190 3.16 13.03 0.83
C GLU A 190 3.23 14.53 0.65
N VAL A 191 4.44 15.07 0.69
CA VAL A 191 4.69 16.49 0.51
C VAL A 191 5.91 16.68 -0.37
N THR A 192 5.79 17.60 -1.33
CA THR A 192 6.91 18.07 -2.15
C THR A 192 7.02 19.60 -2.05
N VAL A 193 8.20 20.11 -1.76
CA VAL A 193 8.48 21.55 -1.75
C VAL A 193 8.57 22.07 -3.17
N LEU A 194 7.78 23.11 -3.45
CA LEU A 194 7.69 23.76 -4.77
C LEU A 194 8.57 25.00 -4.84
N SER A 195 8.60 25.77 -3.76
CA SER A 195 9.33 27.04 -3.67
C SER A 195 9.86 27.21 -2.26
N LEU A 196 11.01 27.86 -2.12
CA LEU A 196 11.71 28.02 -0.85
C LEU A 196 12.21 29.46 -0.68
N ALA A 197 12.09 29.96 0.55
CA ALA A 197 12.67 31.20 1.00
C ALA A 197 13.52 30.91 2.25
N LEU A 198 14.80 31.23 2.18
CA LEU A 198 15.76 31.04 3.27
C LEU A 198 16.20 32.38 3.82
N LEU A 199 16.12 32.54 5.14
CA LEU A 199 16.66 33.68 5.86
C LEU A 199 17.77 33.19 6.77
N ARG A 200 18.99 33.65 6.52
CA ARG A 200 20.18 33.36 7.32
C ARG A 200 20.94 34.64 7.61
N GLU A 201 21.05 35.03 8.88
CA GLU A 201 21.88 36.16 9.32
C GLU A 201 21.56 37.46 8.54
N GLY A 202 20.29 37.66 8.21
CA GLY A 202 19.81 38.81 7.43
C GLY A 202 19.94 38.67 5.91
N GLN A 203 20.61 37.63 5.42
CA GLN A 203 20.65 37.29 4.00
C GLN A 203 19.40 36.50 3.61
N LEU A 204 18.74 36.93 2.54
CA LEU A 204 17.54 36.31 2.00
C LEU A 204 17.88 35.64 0.68
N HIS A 205 17.48 34.38 0.54
CA HIS A 205 17.54 33.63 -0.70
C HIS A 205 16.15 33.09 -1.05
N LEU A 206 15.72 33.27 -2.30
CA LEU A 206 14.39 32.91 -2.80
C LEU A 206 14.59 32.09 -4.07
N THR A 207 13.96 30.93 -4.15
CA THR A 207 14.04 30.05 -5.33
C THR A 207 12.78 29.21 -5.49
N ASP A 208 12.41 28.89 -6.73
CA ASP A 208 11.43 27.88 -7.10
C ASP A 208 11.99 26.89 -8.13
N ASP A 209 13.32 26.93 -8.35
CA ASP A 209 14.02 25.96 -9.17
C ASP A 209 14.07 24.63 -8.41
N PRO A 210 13.46 23.55 -8.92
CA PRO A 210 13.39 22.27 -8.23
C PRO A 210 14.77 21.67 -7.92
N ASP A 211 15.77 21.91 -8.76
CA ASP A 211 17.12 21.39 -8.58
C ASP A 211 17.86 22.17 -7.48
N GLU A 212 17.71 23.49 -7.46
CA GLU A 212 18.26 24.34 -6.40
C GLU A 212 17.62 24.03 -5.04
N VAL A 213 16.29 23.88 -4.99
CA VAL A 213 15.57 23.46 -3.78
C VAL A 213 16.11 22.13 -3.27
N GLU A 214 16.28 21.13 -4.14
CA GLU A 214 16.82 19.82 -3.75
C GLU A 214 18.24 19.93 -3.16
N LEU A 215 19.12 20.72 -3.79
CA LEU A 215 20.48 20.94 -3.28
C LEU A 215 20.50 21.57 -1.89
N LEU A 216 19.61 22.54 -1.63
CA LEU A 216 19.47 23.19 -0.34
C LEU A 216 19.02 22.21 0.76
N PHE A 217 18.11 21.28 0.46
CA PHE A 217 17.74 20.20 1.37
C PHE A 217 18.88 19.20 1.63
N GLN A 218 19.78 19.01 0.67
CA GLN A 218 21.00 18.21 0.85
C GLN A 218 22.10 18.93 1.62
N GLY A 219 21.87 20.19 2.00
CA GLY A 219 22.84 21.04 2.70
C GLY A 219 23.88 21.69 1.79
N ILE A 220 23.76 21.52 0.47
CA ILE A 220 24.68 22.06 -0.52
C ILE A 220 24.32 23.53 -0.77
N GLY A 221 25.31 24.42 -0.76
CA GLY A 221 25.10 25.85 -0.93
C GLY A 221 24.65 26.59 0.34
N LEU A 222 24.46 25.88 1.46
CA LEU A 222 24.13 26.50 2.75
C LEU A 222 25.34 27.15 3.44
N SER A 223 26.58 26.79 3.08
CA SER A 223 27.81 27.25 3.74
C SER A 223 28.58 28.36 2.98
N GLY A 224 28.11 28.78 1.80
CA GLY A 224 28.73 29.82 0.98
C GLY A 224 28.04 31.17 1.04
N GLU A 225 28.67 32.22 0.50
CA GLU A 225 28.03 33.52 0.27
C GLU A 225 26.93 33.36 -0.80
N TRP A 226 25.70 33.72 -0.45
CA TRP A 226 24.62 33.74 -1.43
C TRP A 226 24.79 34.94 -2.35
N ASN A 227 24.83 34.68 -3.66
CA ASN A 227 24.81 35.75 -4.67
C ASN A 227 23.45 36.44 -4.56
N THR A 228 23.44 37.52 -3.77
CA THR A 228 22.26 38.32 -3.47
C THR A 228 21.92 39.11 -4.72
N ALA A 229 21.10 38.53 -5.58
CA ALA A 229 20.36 39.34 -6.53
C ALA A 229 19.57 40.37 -5.72
N SER A 230 19.89 41.65 -5.94
CA SER A 230 19.26 42.85 -5.39
C SER A 230 19.56 43.21 -3.93
N ASN A 231 20.55 44.09 -3.79
CA ASN A 231 20.63 45.20 -2.85
C ASN A 231 19.30 45.50 -2.13
N LEU A 232 19.35 45.43 -0.80
CA LEU A 232 18.32 45.79 0.17
C LEU A 232 17.90 47.26 0.01
N ALA A 233 16.92 47.52 -0.87
CA ALA A 233 16.11 48.73 -0.80
C ALA A 233 15.00 48.52 0.26
N GLY A 234 15.30 48.81 1.53
CA GLY A 234 14.33 49.28 2.54
C GLY A 234 13.23 48.36 3.08
N GLY A 235 13.07 47.10 2.64
CA GLY A 235 12.04 46.17 3.15
C GLY A 235 12.51 45.27 4.30
N LYS A 236 11.63 44.97 5.28
CA LYS A 236 11.88 43.93 6.31
C LYS A 236 11.92 42.54 5.62
N PRO A 237 12.94 41.69 5.82
CA PRO A 237 13.09 40.39 5.14
C PRO A 237 11.84 39.50 5.19
N LEU A 238 11.13 39.47 6.32
CA LEU A 238 9.88 38.71 6.47
C LEU A 238 8.75 39.15 5.53
N ALA A 239 8.64 40.45 5.24
CA ALA A 239 7.62 40.95 4.33
C ALA A 239 7.86 40.44 2.90
N ARG A 240 9.13 40.36 2.47
CA ARG A 240 9.51 39.80 1.17
C ARG A 240 9.25 38.30 1.08
N ILE A 241 9.48 37.56 2.17
CA ILE A 241 9.14 36.13 2.23
C ILE A 241 7.63 35.95 2.03
N ILE A 242 6.81 36.73 2.74
CA ILE A 242 5.35 36.67 2.63
C ILE A 242 4.89 36.98 1.21
N GLU A 243 5.40 38.06 0.62
CA GLU A 243 5.09 38.48 -0.75
C GLU A 243 5.45 37.39 -1.76
N TYR A 244 6.69 36.89 -1.73
CA TYR A 244 7.16 35.85 -2.63
C TYR A 244 6.35 34.56 -2.51
N MET A 245 6.06 34.11 -1.29
CA MET A 245 5.32 32.87 -1.07
C MET A 245 3.87 32.96 -1.53
N ASN A 246 3.22 34.11 -1.35
CA ASN A 246 1.87 34.33 -1.88
C ASN A 246 1.87 34.39 -3.42
N GLN A 247 2.85 35.07 -4.03
CA GLN A 247 3.01 35.08 -5.48
C GLN A 247 3.19 33.64 -6.01
N GLN A 248 4.07 32.85 -5.40
CA GLN A 248 4.28 31.45 -5.78
C GLN A 248 3.00 30.62 -5.63
N ARG A 249 2.23 30.81 -4.55
CA ARG A 249 0.94 30.12 -4.37
C ARG A 249 -0.02 30.46 -5.52
N GLU A 250 -0.15 31.73 -5.89
CA GLU A 250 -1.02 32.16 -6.99
C GLU A 250 -0.59 31.56 -8.33
N GLU A 251 0.71 31.60 -8.65
CA GLU A 251 1.26 31.06 -9.90
C GLU A 251 1.06 29.54 -10.00
N LYS A 252 1.38 28.78 -8.95
CA LYS A 252 1.23 27.32 -8.96
C LYS A 252 -0.23 26.89 -8.89
N THR A 253 -1.12 27.67 -8.25
CA THR A 253 -2.58 27.41 -8.27
C THR A 253 -3.15 27.53 -9.68
N LYS A 254 -2.75 28.57 -10.44
CA LYS A 254 -3.15 28.74 -11.84
C LYS A 254 -2.70 27.55 -12.70
N TRP A 255 -1.46 27.12 -12.54
CA TRP A 255 -0.91 25.96 -13.26
C TRP A 255 -1.67 24.66 -12.97
N ILE A 256 -2.06 24.42 -11.71
CA ILE A 256 -2.90 23.26 -11.32
C ILE A 256 -4.28 23.35 -11.98
N SER A 257 -4.90 24.53 -12.03
CA SER A 257 -6.22 24.70 -12.64
C SER A 257 -6.26 24.61 -14.16
N GLU A 258 -5.11 24.80 -14.83
CA GLU A 258 -4.99 24.84 -16.30
C GLU A 258 -4.40 23.56 -16.92
N SER A 259 -3.91 22.62 -16.11
CA SER A 259 -3.38 21.34 -16.60
C SER A 259 -4.51 20.43 -17.10
N PRO A 260 -4.45 19.88 -18.33
CA PRO A 260 -5.52 19.04 -18.86
C PRO A 260 -5.71 17.80 -17.99
N ARG A 261 -6.95 17.57 -17.54
CA ARG A 261 -7.37 16.32 -16.91
C ARG A 261 -7.37 15.22 -17.98
N GLU A 262 -6.20 14.62 -18.25
CA GLU A 262 -6.15 13.40 -19.05
C GLU A 262 -6.68 12.25 -18.19
N LEU A 263 -7.90 11.82 -18.54
CA LEU A 263 -8.67 10.71 -17.99
C LEU A 263 -8.11 9.34 -18.40
#